data_AF-A0A539DT57-F1
#
_entry.id   AF-A0A539DT57-F1
#
_cell.length_a   1.000
_cell.length_b   1.000
_cell.length_c   1.000
_cell.angle_alpha   90.00
_cell.angle_beta   90.00
_cell.angle_gamma   90.00
#
_symmetry.space_group_name_H-M   'P 1'
#
loop_
_entity.id
_entity.type
_entity.pdbx_description
1 polymer ?
#
loop_
_entity_poly.entity_id
_entity_poly.type
_entity_poly.pdbx_seq_one_letter_code
_entity_poly.pdbx_strand_id
1 'polypeptide(L)'
;GDQIVFMTSTDTIKGKSIIRDGRVAICFDDERPPFSFVTVTGTASTSTDPDELLEWATRIGGRYMGDERAAEYGRRNAVPPEMVVRVDVHSVVAKVDVAD
;
A
#
# COMPACT_ATOMS: atom_id res chain seq x y z
N GLY A 1 -13.44 -5.71 -0.93
CA GLY A 1 -12.91 -5.34 -2.26
C GLY A 1 -13.11 -3.85 -2.40
N ASP A 2 -12.40 -3.20 -3.33
CA ASP A 2 -12.47 -1.74 -3.60
C ASP A 2 -11.53 -0.84 -2.79
N GLN A 3 -10.65 -1.42 -1.98
CA GLN A 3 -9.60 -0.68 -1.26
C GLN A 3 -8.21 -1.11 -1.71
N ILE A 4 -7.29 -0.15 -1.81
CA ILE A 4 -5.85 -0.43 -1.89
C ILE A 4 -5.31 -0.46 -0.47
N VAL A 5 -4.57 -1.51 -0.13
CA VAL A 5 -3.97 -1.67 1.21
C VAL A 5 -2.47 -1.81 1.11
N PHE A 6 -1.75 -1.06 1.95
CA PHE A 6 -0.31 -1.17 2.12
C PHE A 6 0.07 -0.89 3.58
N MET A 7 1.33 -1.12 3.91
CA MET A 7 1.88 -0.79 5.23
C MET A 7 2.99 0.25 5.12
N THR A 8 3.09 1.09 6.15
CA THR A 8 4.21 2.00 6.35
C THR A 8 4.34 2.39 7.81
N SER A 9 5.46 2.98 8.21
CA SER A 9 5.67 3.45 9.59
C SER A 9 5.05 4.82 9.84
N THR A 10 4.47 4.99 11.03
CA THR A 10 3.94 6.25 11.56
C THR A 10 5.00 7.35 11.71
N ASP A 11 6.28 6.96 11.78
CA ASP A 11 7.39 7.89 12.04
C ASP A 11 8.01 8.47 10.76
N THR A 12 7.69 7.88 9.61
CA THR A 12 8.14 8.37 8.31
C THR A 12 7.45 9.67 7.94
N ILE A 13 8.06 10.43 7.02
CA ILE A 13 7.41 11.62 6.44
C ILE A 13 6.09 11.22 5.76
N LYS A 14 6.07 10.11 5.02
CA LYS A 14 4.85 9.64 4.34
C LYS A 14 3.74 9.28 5.34
N GLY A 15 4.08 8.58 6.42
CA GLY A 15 3.12 8.21 7.46
C GLY A 15 2.54 9.43 8.16
N LYS A 16 3.40 10.37 8.58
CA LYS A 16 2.97 11.65 9.19
C LYS A 16 2.08 12.47 8.24
N SER A 17 2.41 12.52 6.95
CA SER A 17 1.60 13.22 5.96
C SER A 17 0.22 12.59 5.80
N ILE A 18 0.13 11.26 5.70
CA ILE A 18 -1.15 10.53 5.57
C ILE A 18 -2.01 10.72 6.82
N ILE A 19 -1.42 10.63 8.02
CA ILE A 19 -2.15 10.83 9.28
C ILE A 19 -2.69 12.26 9.38
N ARG A 20 -1.93 13.26 8.91
CA ARG A 20 -2.33 14.66 8.92
C ARG A 20 -3.44 14.96 7.91
N ASP A 21 -3.33 14.40 6.71
CA ASP A 21 -4.28 14.57 5.61
C ASP A 21 -4.32 13.27 4.79
N GLY A 22 -5.44 12.54 4.88
CA GLY A 22 -5.60 11.25 4.24
C GLY A 22 -5.74 11.30 2.72
N ARG A 23 -5.76 12.47 2.07
CA ARG A 23 -5.86 12.54 0.61
C ARG A 23 -4.57 12.05 -0.05
N VAL A 24 -4.67 10.99 -0.85
CA VAL A 24 -3.52 10.35 -1.49
C VAL A 24 -3.71 10.16 -2.99
N ALA A 25 -2.59 10.11 -3.71
CA ALA A 25 -2.49 9.63 -5.07
C ALA A 25 -1.44 8.52 -5.13
N ILE A 26 -1.78 7.39 -5.76
CA ILE A 26 -0.91 6.22 -5.93
C ILE A 26 -0.72 6.00 -7.42
N CYS A 27 0.54 5.91 -7.87
CA CYS A 27 0.86 5.57 -9.25
C CYS A 27 1.44 4.17 -9.33
N PHE A 28 0.91 3.36 -10.25
CA PHE A 28 1.50 2.11 -10.71
C PHE A 28 2.06 2.38 -12.09
N ASP A 29 3.38 2.29 -12.23
CA ASP A 29 4.10 2.70 -13.45
C ASP A 29 4.84 1.50 -14.04
N ASP A 30 4.63 1.24 -15.33
CA ASP A 30 5.47 0.37 -16.14
C ASP A 30 6.44 1.25 -16.94
N GLU A 31 7.64 1.39 -16.39
CA GLU A 31 8.71 2.26 -16.92
C GLU A 31 9.36 1.73 -18.21
N ARG A 32 8.75 0.74 -18.89
CA ARG A 32 9.26 0.16 -20.14
C ARG A 32 8.45 0.67 -21.34
N PRO A 33 9.08 1.19 -22.40
CA PRO A 33 8.38 1.54 -23.63
C PRO A 33 7.73 0.34 -24.33
N PRO A 34 6.54 0.49 -24.92
CA PRO A 34 5.70 1.69 -24.82
C PRO A 34 5.08 1.79 -23.41
N PHE A 35 5.16 2.99 -22.81
CA PHE A 35 4.95 3.17 -21.37
C PHE A 35 3.48 2.99 -20.98
N SER A 36 3.22 2.44 -19.79
CA SER A 36 1.86 2.26 -19.28
C SER A 36 1.78 2.63 -17.81
N PHE A 37 0.72 3.31 -17.38
CA PHE A 37 0.55 3.66 -15.96
C PHE A 37 -0.92 3.71 -15.53
N VAL A 38 -1.12 3.56 -14.22
CA VAL A 38 -2.40 3.77 -13.54
C VAL A 38 -2.19 4.70 -12.36
N THR A 39 -2.89 5.82 -12.33
CA THR A 39 -2.99 6.68 -11.13
C THR A 39 -4.33 6.49 -10.46
N VAL A 40 -4.31 6.26 -9.15
CA VAL A 40 -5.49 6.15 -8.30
C VAL A 40 -5.47 7.30 -7.30
N THR A 41 -6.58 8.02 -7.16
CA THR A 41 -6.75 9.02 -6.09
C THR A 41 -7.83 8.58 -5.12
N GLY A 42 -7.66 8.91 -3.84
CA GLY A 42 -8.56 8.47 -2.79
C GLY A 42 -8.29 9.10 -1.44
N THR A 43 -9.01 8.61 -0.44
CA THR A 43 -8.78 8.97 0.96
C THR A 43 -8.30 7.75 1.75
N ALA A 44 -7.26 7.94 2.54
CA ALA A 44 -6.63 6.94 3.36
C ALA A 44 -7.16 6.98 4.79
N SER A 45 -7.46 5.80 5.34
CA SER A 45 -7.57 5.56 6.77
C SER A 45 -6.39 4.71 7.24
N THR A 46 -6.00 4.86 8.51
CA THR A 46 -4.83 4.19 9.09
C THR A 46 -5.19 3.39 10.35
N SER A 47 -4.57 2.24 10.56
CA SER A 47 -4.73 1.41 11.75
C SER A 47 -3.38 0.94 12.29
N THR A 48 -3.20 1.02 13.61
CA THR A 48 -2.07 0.42 14.34
C THR A 48 -2.52 -0.78 15.17
N ASP A 49 -3.70 -1.32 14.87
CA ASP A 49 -4.22 -2.51 15.54
C ASP A 49 -3.27 -3.70 15.28
N PRO A 50 -2.83 -4.43 16.32
CA PRO A 50 -1.88 -5.53 16.17
C PRO A 50 -2.40 -6.69 15.30
N ASP A 51 -3.70 -6.97 15.33
CA ASP A 51 -4.30 -8.05 14.55
C ASP A 51 -4.38 -7.65 13.07
N GLU A 52 -4.77 -6.40 12.77
CA GLU A 52 -4.72 -5.87 11.41
C GLU A 52 -3.29 -5.83 10.86
N LEU A 53 -2.32 -5.42 11.67
CA LEU A 53 -0.91 -5.41 11.31
C LEU A 53 -0.42 -6.83 10.97
N LEU A 54 -0.74 -7.81 11.81
CA LEU A 54 -0.33 -9.19 11.58
C LEU A 54 -0.99 -9.76 10.32
N GLU A 55 -2.28 -9.49 10.11
CA GLU A 55 -3.00 -9.92 8.92
C GLU A 55 -2.32 -9.39 7.65
N TRP A 56 -2.14 -8.07 7.56
CA TRP A 56 -1.62 -7.44 6.35
C TRP A 56 -0.14 -7.67 6.14
N ALA A 57 0.68 -7.65 7.20
CA ALA A 57 2.09 -8.00 7.12
C ALA A 57 2.29 -9.43 6.59
N THR A 58 1.45 -10.37 7.03
CA THR A 58 1.50 -11.77 6.56
C THR A 58 1.11 -11.87 5.09
N ARG A 59 -0.01 -11.25 4.69
CA ARG A 59 -0.50 -11.27 3.30
C ARG A 59 0.47 -10.60 2.33
N ILE A 60 0.99 -9.43 2.68
CA ILE A 60 1.98 -8.69 1.88
C ILE A 60 3.30 -9.46 1.85
N GLY A 61 3.76 -9.97 3.00
CA GLY A 61 4.97 -10.80 3.09
C GLY A 61 4.88 -12.03 2.20
N GLY A 62 3.77 -12.77 2.23
CA GLY A 62 3.53 -13.93 1.37
C GLY A 62 3.57 -13.58 -0.12
N ARG A 63 2.98 -12.44 -0.53
CA ARG A 63 3.03 -11.97 -1.93
C ARG A 63 4.46 -11.79 -2.45
N TYR A 64 5.38 -11.31 -1.62
CA TYR A 64 6.77 -11.03 -2.03
C TYR A 64 7.73 -12.19 -1.77
N MET A 65 7.51 -12.95 -0.70
CA MET A 65 8.48 -13.93 -0.19
C MET A 65 8.02 -15.38 -0.36
N GLY A 66 6.79 -15.60 -0.84
CA GLY A 66 6.14 -16.90 -0.95
C GLY A 66 5.38 -17.31 0.31
N ASP A 67 4.39 -18.19 0.14
CA ASP A 67 3.46 -18.63 1.20
C ASP A 67 4.18 -19.27 2.39
N GLU A 68 5.24 -20.05 2.13
CA GLU A 68 6.04 -20.72 3.17
C GLU A 68 6.67 -19.73 4.15
N ARG A 69 6.98 -18.51 3.70
CA ARG A 69 7.61 -17.45 4.50
C ARG A 69 6.64 -16.37 4.96
N ALA A 70 5.36 -16.46 4.60
CA ALA A 70 4.35 -15.45 4.93
C ALA A 70 4.28 -15.18 6.44
N ALA A 71 4.21 -16.23 7.26
CA ALA A 71 4.10 -16.10 8.72
C ALA A 71 5.38 -15.56 9.38
N GLU A 72 6.56 -15.86 8.82
CA GLU A 72 7.85 -15.30 9.26
C GLU A 72 7.84 -13.78 9.08
N TYR A 73 7.53 -13.32 7.87
CA TYR A 73 7.48 -11.89 7.54
C TYR A 73 6.32 -11.15 8.20
N GLY A 74 5.19 -11.83 8.40
CA GLY A 74 4.07 -11.32 9.18
C GLY A 74 4.49 -10.88 10.57
N ARG A 75 5.05 -11.80 11.36
CA ARG A 75 5.54 -11.50 12.72
C ARG A 75 6.68 -10.48 12.74
N ARG A 76 7.56 -10.51 11.73
CA ARG A 76 8.69 -9.57 11.63
C ARG A 76 8.22 -8.13 11.39
N ASN A 77 7.22 -7.94 10.55
CA ASN A 77 6.80 -6.61 10.09
C ASN A 77 5.58 -6.05 10.84
N ALA A 78 4.83 -6.88 11.56
CA ALA A 78 3.69 -6.45 12.37
C ALA A 78 4.10 -5.92 13.74
N VAL A 79 5.00 -4.93 13.76
CA VAL A 79 5.55 -4.34 15.00
C VAL A 79 5.48 -2.82 14.94
N PRO A 80 5.36 -2.12 16.08
CA PRO A 80 5.52 -0.67 16.10
C PRO A 80 6.88 -0.26 15.53
N PRO A 81 6.98 0.87 14.80
CA PRO A 81 5.94 1.87 14.56
C PRO A 81 5.13 1.66 13.26
N GLU A 82 4.95 0.43 12.77
CA GLU A 82 4.19 0.19 11.54
C GLU A 82 2.68 0.45 11.70
N MET A 83 2.04 0.82 10.59
CA MET A 83 0.59 0.97 10.45
C MET A 83 0.10 0.39 9.13
N VAL A 84 -1.14 -0.09 9.14
CA VAL A 84 -1.91 -0.43 7.94
C VAL A 84 -2.51 0.86 7.39
N VAL A 85 -2.43 1.04 6.08
CA VAL A 85 -3.07 2.14 5.35
C VAL A 85 -4.08 1.54 4.37
N ARG A 86 -5.33 1.98 4.44
CA ARG A 86 -6.43 1.56 3.56
C ARG A 86 -6.90 2.77 2.78
N VAL A 87 -6.89 2.67 1.45
CA VAL A 87 -7.30 3.76 0.56
C VAL A 87 -8.64 3.42 -0.05
N ASP A 88 -9.65 4.23 0.29
CA ASP A 88 -10.94 4.27 -0.40
C ASP A 88 -10.76 4.99 -1.74
N VAL A 89 -10.97 4.28 -2.83
CA VAL A 89 -10.72 4.76 -4.19
C VAL A 89 -11.82 5.72 -4.64
N HIS A 90 -11.45 6.92 -5.07
CA HIS A 90 -12.38 7.91 -5.63
C HIS A 90 -12.33 7.99 -7.15
N SER A 91 -11.13 7.92 -7.73
CA SER A 91 -10.97 7.96 -9.19
C SER A 91 -9.74 7.17 -9.63
N VAL A 92 -9.82 6.67 -10.87
CA VAL A 92 -8.76 5.91 -11.53
C VAL A 92 -8.53 6.49 -12.91
N VAL A 93 -7.27 6.79 -13.23
CA VAL A 93 -6.83 7.20 -14.56
C VAL A 93 -5.80 6.18 -15.04
N ALA A 94 -6.09 5.52 -16.16
CA ALA A 94 -5.19 4.55 -16.78
C ALA A 94 -4.80 5.02 -18.19
N LYS A 95 -3.51 4.86 -18.52
CA LYS A 95 -2.95 5.10 -19.85
C LYS A 95 -2.07 3.92 -20.23
N VAL A 96 -2.17 3.51 -21.49
CA VAL A 96 -1.38 2.42 -22.08
C VAL A 96 -0.74 2.93 -23.35
N ASP A 97 0.33 2.26 -23.76
CA ASP A 97 1.06 2.48 -25.00
C ASP A 97 1.44 3.96 -25.22
N VAL A 98 1.81 4.65 -24.14
CA VAL A 98 2.27 6.03 -24.21
C VAL A 98 3.61 6.05 -24.94
N ALA A 99 3.70 6.90 -25.95
CA ALA A 99 4.84 7.04 -26.86
C ALA A 99 5.08 5.86 -27.80
N ASP A 100 4.03 5.07 -28.11
CA ASP A 100 3.90 4.39 -29.41
C ASP A 100 3.66 5.39 -30.55
#